data_AF-A0A0P6WCR1-F1
#
_entry.id   AF-A0A0P6WCR1-F1
#
_cell.length_a   1.000
_cell.length_b   1.000
_cell.length_c   1.000
_cell.angle_alpha   90.00
_cell.angle_beta   90.00
_cell.angle_gamma   90.00
#
_symmetry.space_group_name_H-M   'P 1'
#
loop_
_entity.id
_entity.type
_entity.pdbx_description
1 polymer ?
#
loop_
_entity_poly.entity_id
_entity_poly.type
_entity_poly.pdbx_seq_one_letter_code
_entity_poly.pdbx_strand_id
1 'polypeptide(L)'
;MCLNCMNGSFWSWPIDAAGLSRRGLLRAGALGVALPLFAATVGRASETPASAVGDFAAAVEDLVARAHSSELAAHRVFAIDGRDLPWMDLGFTAHKGQQVTFLVTGRLWVARPFDLWFPAGLVFHARSRGRAPIHSPGLDTGTMTAMYDGPVEVARSAGEFADDSGRLWTPEAAYRGQEVRIDGVALVWNGDAIAGLESLLRHGDVGGLVAAEIARLKRGRRLPDGWQDRLGFGAGAESFERTAEGEIACDCTGRASIIERPLSAAFAAHPKLSWRWRMDVLPSAVAEDQAPFHDYLSIGVKFEDGQDLTYLWSAALPAGKVFRCPLPGWSAIETHMVLETGTGAAGWRSFERDLAADYAEHIGGTARGISHVWLLAITPFQRRRGACRYADIRLVTTDGTDVRL
;
A
#
# COMPACT_ATOMS: atom_id res chain seq x y z
N MET A 1 -40.27 25.69 -11.19
CA MET A 1 -38.89 25.95 -10.76
C MET A 1 -38.82 25.75 -9.25
N CYS A 2 -38.32 24.59 -8.82
CA CYS A 2 -37.83 24.34 -7.46
C CYS A 2 -36.95 23.08 -7.55
N LEU A 3 -35.64 23.28 -7.50
CA LEU A 3 -34.62 22.24 -7.38
C LEU A 3 -34.50 21.88 -5.91
N ASN A 4 -35.17 20.80 -5.48
CA ASN A 4 -34.89 20.13 -4.20
C ASN A 4 -35.51 18.73 -4.11
N CYS A 5 -35.27 17.89 -5.11
CA CYS A 5 -35.60 16.46 -5.07
C CYS A 5 -34.51 15.65 -5.79
N MET A 6 -33.49 15.21 -5.04
CA MET A 6 -32.59 14.07 -5.31
C MET A 6 -31.59 14.04 -4.14
N ASN A 7 -31.95 13.45 -3.00
CA ASN A 7 -31.62 12.07 -2.62
C ASN A 7 -30.15 11.68 -2.86
N GLY A 8 -29.40 11.63 -1.78
CA GLY A 8 -28.05 11.08 -1.67
C GLY A 8 -27.83 10.60 -0.24
N SER A 9 -28.67 9.65 0.18
CA SER A 9 -28.63 9.00 1.48
C SER A 9 -27.34 8.19 1.59
N PHE A 10 -26.31 8.76 2.21
CA PHE A 10 -25.13 8.02 2.64
C PHE A 10 -25.55 7.09 3.79
N TRP A 11 -25.43 5.79 3.54
CA TRP A 11 -25.71 4.74 4.50
C TRP A 11 -24.72 4.82 5.67
N SER A 12 -25.20 5.24 6.83
CA SER A 12 -24.55 5.06 8.11
C SER A 12 -24.66 3.59 8.52
N TRP A 13 -23.65 2.78 8.22
CA TRP A 13 -23.55 1.42 8.74
C TRP A 13 -23.06 1.43 10.19
N PRO A 14 -23.66 0.65 11.10
CA PRO A 14 -23.11 0.45 12.42
C PRO A 14 -21.86 -0.43 12.29
N ILE A 15 -20.69 0.18 12.46
CA ILE A 15 -19.42 -0.54 12.63
C ILE A 15 -19.43 -1.09 14.05
N ASP A 16 -19.59 -2.41 14.20
CA ASP A 16 -19.32 -3.08 15.46
C ASP A 16 -17.85 -2.83 15.82
N ALA A 17 -17.64 -2.11 16.92
CA ALA A 17 -16.35 -1.65 17.42
C ALA A 17 -15.54 -2.78 18.07
N ALA A 18 -15.40 -3.92 17.40
CA ALA A 18 -14.44 -4.96 17.75
C ALA A 18 -13.14 -4.71 16.98
N GLY A 19 -12.44 -3.62 17.33
CA GLY A 19 -11.02 -3.49 17.02
C GLY A 19 -10.27 -4.73 17.52
N LEU A 20 -9.12 -5.04 16.91
CA LEU A 20 -8.23 -6.16 17.25
C LEU A 20 -8.10 -6.38 18.76
N SER A 21 -9.01 -7.16 19.35
CA SER A 21 -8.91 -7.47 20.77
C SER A 21 -7.86 -8.56 20.92
N ARG A 22 -7.01 -8.45 21.96
CA ARG A 22 -6.12 -9.54 22.38
C ARG A 22 -6.81 -10.91 22.40
N ARG A 23 -8.14 -10.94 22.65
CA ARG A 23 -8.96 -12.16 22.66
C ARG A 23 -9.22 -12.77 21.27
N GLY A 24 -9.26 -11.97 20.20
CA GLY A 24 -9.36 -12.47 18.83
C GLY A 24 -8.09 -13.20 18.38
N LEU A 25 -6.92 -12.63 18.69
CA LEU A 25 -5.61 -13.25 18.44
C LEU A 25 -5.37 -14.50 19.30
N LEU A 26 -5.87 -14.52 20.54
CA LEU A 26 -5.79 -15.71 21.41
C LEU A 26 -6.71 -16.86 20.96
N ARG A 27 -7.82 -16.57 20.24
CA ARG A 27 -8.68 -17.63 19.67
C ARG A 27 -8.06 -18.29 18.44
N ALA A 28 -7.28 -17.56 17.64
CA ALA A 28 -6.52 -18.14 16.54
C ALA A 28 -5.44 -19.14 17.01
N GLY A 29 -4.97 -19.02 18.25
CA GLY A 29 -4.04 -19.98 18.87
C GLY A 29 -4.68 -21.24 19.46
N ALA A 30 -6.01 -21.32 19.57
CA ALA A 30 -6.70 -22.37 20.34
C ALA A 30 -7.41 -23.44 19.49
N LEU A 31 -7.45 -23.31 18.16
CA LEU A 31 -7.97 -24.36 17.26
C LEU A 31 -6.81 -25.01 16.52
N GLY A 32 -6.36 -26.14 17.08
CA GLY A 32 -5.14 -26.83 16.67
C GLY A 32 -5.24 -27.56 15.35
N VAL A 33 -4.10 -27.60 14.66
CA VAL A 33 -3.60 -28.80 13.96
C VAL A 33 -2.12 -28.90 14.31
N ALA A 34 -1.69 -30.09 14.74
CA ALA A 34 -0.31 -30.41 15.06
C ALA A 34 0.62 -30.06 13.87
N LEU A 35 1.42 -29.02 14.03
CA LEU A 35 2.54 -28.74 13.12
C LEU A 35 3.68 -29.70 13.45
N PRO A 36 4.28 -30.42 12.48
CA PRO A 36 5.58 -31.02 12.70
C PRO A 36 6.56 -29.88 12.97
N LEU A 37 7.30 -30.02 14.07
CA LEU A 37 8.41 -29.15 14.47
C LEU A 37 9.53 -29.23 13.42
N PHE A 38 9.35 -28.56 12.28
CA PHE A 38 10.49 -28.07 11.53
C PHE A 38 10.88 -26.75 12.18
N ALA A 39 11.93 -26.83 13.01
CA ALA A 39 12.68 -25.68 13.45
C ALA A 39 13.32 -25.02 12.22
N ALA A 40 12.52 -24.27 11.45
CA ALA A 40 13.04 -23.21 10.64
C ALA A 40 13.60 -22.20 11.64
N THR A 41 14.92 -22.14 11.72
CA THR A 41 15.64 -21.04 12.34
C THR A 41 15.16 -19.76 11.66
N VAL A 42 14.15 -19.12 12.24
CA VAL A 42 13.87 -17.72 11.97
C VAL A 42 15.12 -17.01 12.45
N GLY A 43 16.04 -16.76 11.52
CA GLY A 43 17.16 -15.89 11.76
C GLY A 43 16.58 -14.60 12.30
N ARG A 44 16.81 -14.32 13.59
CA ARG A 44 16.66 -12.98 14.13
C ARG A 44 17.57 -12.13 13.26
N ALA A 45 17.00 -11.43 12.28
CA ALA A 45 17.66 -10.28 11.70
C ALA A 45 17.99 -9.39 12.89
N SER A 46 19.29 -9.21 13.13
CA SER A 46 19.80 -8.36 14.19
C SER A 46 19.10 -7.01 14.09
N GLU A 47 18.37 -6.63 15.14
CA GLU A 47 17.76 -5.32 15.26
C GLU A 47 18.84 -4.26 15.03
N THR A 48 18.65 -3.41 14.02
CA THR A 48 19.13 -2.05 14.17
C THR A 48 18.20 -1.42 15.21
N PRO A 49 18.71 -0.94 16.36
CA PRO A 49 17.88 -0.29 17.35
C PRO A 49 17.04 0.77 16.66
N ALA A 50 15.73 0.83 16.97
CA ALA A 50 14.97 2.04 16.71
C ALA A 50 15.73 3.15 17.44
N SER A 51 16.45 4.00 16.70
CA SER A 51 17.18 5.10 17.31
C SER A 51 16.15 5.93 18.06
N ALA A 52 16.50 6.40 19.26
CA ALA A 52 15.59 7.28 19.97
C ALA A 52 15.25 8.46 19.05
N VAL A 53 14.02 8.96 19.16
CA VAL A 53 13.47 10.13 18.45
C VAL A 53 14.49 11.25 18.21
N GLY A 54 15.36 11.51 19.19
CA GLY A 54 16.40 12.53 19.11
C GLY A 54 17.58 12.18 18.21
N ASP A 55 17.98 10.92 18.14
CA ASP A 55 19.19 10.50 17.44
C ASP A 55 19.04 10.61 15.91
N PHE A 56 17.86 10.26 15.37
CA PHE A 56 17.63 10.33 13.93
C PHE A 56 17.55 11.77 13.43
N ALA A 57 16.68 12.58 14.05
CA ALA A 57 16.51 13.98 13.67
C ALA A 57 17.83 14.75 13.82
N ALA A 58 18.54 14.58 14.95
CA ALA A 58 19.83 15.21 15.17
C ALA A 58 20.86 14.77 14.13
N ALA A 59 20.92 13.49 13.75
CA ALA A 59 21.83 13.02 12.72
C ALA A 59 21.58 13.67 11.34
N VAL A 60 20.31 13.89 10.97
CA VAL A 60 19.96 14.59 9.73
C VAL A 60 20.25 16.08 9.83
N GLU A 61 19.92 16.72 10.94
CA GLU A 61 20.23 18.15 11.19
C GLU A 61 21.74 18.39 11.17
N ASP A 62 22.53 17.52 11.79
CA ASP A 62 23.99 17.56 11.76
C ASP A 62 24.53 17.38 10.33
N LEU A 63 23.93 16.49 9.54
CA LEU A 63 24.29 16.32 8.12
C LEU A 63 24.01 17.59 7.31
N VAL A 64 22.82 18.18 7.49
CA VAL A 64 22.42 19.44 6.86
C VAL A 64 23.38 20.57 7.26
N ALA A 65 23.71 20.68 8.54
CA ALA A 65 24.63 21.67 9.07
C ALA A 65 26.03 21.52 8.47
N ARG A 66 26.56 20.30 8.35
CA ARG A 66 27.88 20.07 7.72
C ARG A 66 27.89 20.37 6.23
N ALA A 67 26.81 20.06 5.52
CA ALA A 67 26.75 20.18 4.07
C ALA A 67 26.62 21.63 3.60
N HIS A 68 25.93 22.49 4.36
CA HIS A 68 25.65 23.88 3.98
C HIS A 68 25.17 24.01 2.52
N SER A 69 24.32 23.08 2.07
CA SER A 69 23.84 23.00 0.69
C SER A 69 23.08 24.27 0.30
N SER A 70 23.49 24.89 -0.82
CA SER A 70 22.83 26.08 -1.37
C SER A 70 21.44 25.78 -1.97
N GLU A 71 21.23 24.50 -2.30
CA GLU A 71 20.00 23.96 -2.85
C GLU A 71 18.93 23.77 -1.77
N LEU A 72 19.31 23.64 -0.49
CA LEU A 72 18.38 23.47 0.61
C LEU A 72 17.83 24.84 1.07
N ALA A 73 16.54 25.06 0.84
CA ALA A 73 15.84 26.26 1.27
C ALA A 73 15.57 26.26 2.78
N ALA A 74 15.10 25.12 3.28
CA ALA A 74 14.76 24.90 4.69
C ALA A 74 14.70 23.41 4.99
N HIS A 75 14.73 23.07 6.28
CA HIS A 75 14.34 21.75 6.76
C HIS A 75 13.38 21.87 7.96
N ARG A 76 12.60 20.82 8.19
CA ARG A 76 11.72 20.69 9.36
C ARG A 76 11.76 19.28 9.90
N VAL A 77 12.08 19.14 11.18
CA VAL A 77 11.89 17.90 11.94
C VAL A 77 10.43 17.79 12.33
N PHE A 78 9.89 16.58 12.31
CA PHE A 78 8.54 16.29 12.78
C PHE A 78 8.47 14.90 13.40
N ALA A 79 7.38 14.67 14.13
CA ALA A 79 7.06 13.40 14.73
C ALA A 79 5.56 13.13 14.60
N ILE A 80 5.20 11.88 14.33
CA ILE A 80 3.81 11.41 14.35
C ILE A 80 3.71 10.28 15.37
N ASP A 81 2.82 10.48 16.35
CA ASP A 81 2.50 9.52 17.39
C ASP A 81 1.09 8.94 17.21
N GLY A 82 0.79 7.90 17.99
CA GLY A 82 -0.55 7.30 18.02
C GLY A 82 -1.66 8.32 18.25
N ARG A 83 -1.43 9.28 19.15
CA ARG A 83 -2.45 10.27 19.57
C ARG A 83 -2.79 11.29 18.50
N ASP A 84 -2.00 11.45 17.43
CA ASP A 84 -2.25 12.51 16.45
C ASP A 84 -3.44 12.18 15.54
N LEU A 85 -4.14 13.21 15.06
CA LEU A 85 -5.12 13.09 13.98
C LEU A 85 -4.40 13.19 12.64
N PRO A 86 -5.00 12.67 11.55
CA PRO A 86 -4.21 12.28 10.40
C PRO A 86 -3.35 13.41 9.89
N TRP A 87 -3.88 14.62 9.72
CA TRP A 87 -3.13 15.72 9.13
C TRP A 87 -2.50 16.63 10.18
N MET A 88 -1.17 16.72 10.13
CA MET A 88 -0.34 17.65 10.91
C MET A 88 0.33 18.64 9.96
N ASP A 89 0.14 19.93 10.20
CA ASP A 89 0.85 21.01 9.51
C ASP A 89 2.32 21.05 9.96
N LEU A 90 3.26 21.06 9.01
CA LEU A 90 4.69 21.13 9.29
C LEU A 90 5.21 22.55 9.58
N GLY A 91 4.35 23.57 9.55
CA GLY A 91 4.71 24.94 9.87
C GLY A 91 5.56 25.62 8.78
N PHE A 92 5.45 25.16 7.53
CA PHE A 92 6.04 25.83 6.37
C PHE A 92 5.14 25.70 5.14
N THR A 93 5.35 26.60 4.19
CA THR A 93 4.64 26.62 2.90
C THR A 93 5.56 26.18 1.78
N ALA A 94 5.04 25.37 0.87
CA ALA A 94 5.69 25.05 -0.40
C ALA A 94 5.01 25.83 -1.55
N HIS A 95 5.81 26.16 -2.56
CA HIS A 95 5.31 26.68 -3.83
C HIS A 95 4.94 25.55 -4.77
N LYS A 96 3.96 25.77 -5.65
CA LYS A 96 3.63 24.82 -6.72
C LYS A 96 4.88 24.50 -7.55
N GLY A 97 5.16 23.22 -7.73
CA GLY A 97 6.36 22.71 -8.42
C GLY A 97 7.59 22.55 -7.54
N GLN A 98 7.56 23.07 -6.30
CA GLN A 98 8.68 22.91 -5.37
C GLN A 98 8.76 21.46 -4.88
N GLN A 99 9.99 20.95 -4.79
CA GLN A 99 10.24 19.61 -4.30
C GLN A 99 10.51 19.62 -2.79
N VAL A 100 9.93 18.64 -2.10
CA VAL A 100 10.15 18.37 -0.68
C VAL A 100 10.51 16.90 -0.54
N THR A 101 11.70 16.61 -0.03
CA THR A 101 12.10 15.23 0.31
C THR A 101 11.79 14.95 1.76
N PHE A 102 11.18 13.80 2.03
CA PHE A 102 10.92 13.29 3.37
C PHE A 102 11.85 12.11 3.63
N LEU A 103 12.59 12.16 4.73
CA LEU A 103 13.33 11.03 5.29
C LEU A 103 12.62 10.64 6.58
N VAL A 104 12.18 9.38 6.70
CA VAL A 104 11.39 8.93 7.84
C VAL A 104 11.94 7.64 8.44
N THR A 105 11.72 7.45 9.73
CA THR A 105 12.01 6.22 10.45
C THR A 105 10.93 5.94 11.48
N GLY A 106 10.94 4.73 12.03
CA GLY A 106 9.98 4.30 13.04
C GLY A 106 9.04 3.21 12.54
N ARG A 107 7.98 2.96 13.32
CA ARG A 107 7.10 1.80 13.14
C ARG A 107 5.68 2.11 13.58
N LEU A 108 4.72 1.53 12.86
CA LEU A 108 3.37 1.30 13.36
C LEU A 108 3.27 -0.16 13.81
N TRP A 109 3.06 -0.39 15.10
CA TRP A 109 2.92 -1.72 15.67
C TRP A 109 1.48 -2.20 15.55
N VAL A 110 1.32 -3.41 15.01
CA VAL A 110 0.04 -4.12 14.98
C VAL A 110 -0.01 -5.08 16.16
N ALA A 111 1.04 -5.88 16.36
CA ALA A 111 1.14 -6.79 17.50
C ALA A 111 2.61 -7.14 17.82
N ARG A 112 3.14 -6.57 18.91
CA ARG A 112 4.50 -6.86 19.40
C ARG A 112 4.82 -8.35 19.63
N PRO A 113 3.94 -9.16 20.24
CA PRO A 113 4.26 -10.57 20.49
C PRO A 113 4.52 -11.40 19.22
N PHE A 114 4.05 -10.93 18.08
CA PHE A 114 4.23 -11.57 16.78
C PHE A 114 5.26 -10.86 15.90
N ASP A 115 5.99 -9.88 16.43
CA ASP A 115 6.85 -8.98 15.66
C ASP A 115 6.13 -8.42 14.42
N LEU A 116 4.87 -8.02 14.59
CA LEU A 116 4.04 -7.51 13.50
C LEU A 116 3.94 -5.99 13.56
N TRP A 117 4.57 -5.35 12.58
CA TRP A 117 4.63 -3.90 12.43
C TRP A 117 4.84 -3.50 10.97
N PHE A 118 4.50 -2.25 10.67
CA PHE A 118 4.71 -1.61 9.37
C PHE A 118 5.81 -0.56 9.46
N PRO A 119 6.72 -0.47 8.47
CA PRO A 119 7.74 0.57 8.43
C PRO A 119 7.10 1.94 8.25
N ALA A 120 7.76 2.99 8.76
CA ALA A 120 7.28 4.36 8.70
C ALA A 120 6.88 4.77 7.27
N GLY A 121 7.74 4.48 6.29
CA GLY A 121 7.51 4.82 4.90
C GLY A 121 6.27 4.19 4.27
N LEU A 122 5.85 3.01 4.75
CA LEU A 122 4.64 2.34 4.27
C LEU A 122 3.37 3.09 4.70
N VAL A 123 3.39 3.68 5.89
CA VAL A 123 2.22 4.36 6.46
C VAL A 123 2.30 5.89 6.35
N PHE A 124 3.42 6.44 5.89
CA PHE A 124 3.65 7.87 5.79
C PHE A 124 2.97 8.48 4.55
N HIS A 125 2.35 9.63 4.75
CA HIS A 125 1.66 10.38 3.71
C HIS A 125 1.98 11.87 3.83
N ALA A 126 1.97 12.57 2.70
CA ALA A 126 2.16 14.02 2.65
C ALA A 126 1.23 14.66 1.62
N ARG A 127 0.88 15.93 1.80
CA ARG A 127 0.15 16.72 0.81
C ARG A 127 0.47 18.21 0.91
N SER A 128 0.00 18.96 -0.08
CA SER A 128 0.06 20.43 -0.07
C SER A 128 -1.34 21.03 0.00
N ARG A 129 -1.51 22.06 0.83
CA ARG A 129 -2.71 22.90 0.93
C ARG A 129 -4.01 22.12 1.22
N GLY A 130 -3.97 21.04 1.99
CA GLY A 130 -5.18 20.29 2.33
C GLY A 130 -5.79 19.48 1.20
N ARG A 131 -5.07 19.25 0.08
CA ARG A 131 -5.68 18.75 -1.17
C ARG A 131 -4.92 17.59 -1.78
N ALA A 132 -5.67 16.73 -2.49
CA ALA A 132 -5.14 15.71 -3.37
C ALA A 132 -4.32 16.31 -4.54
N PRO A 133 -3.30 15.61 -5.05
CA PRO A 133 -2.93 14.23 -4.71
C PRO A 133 -2.25 14.12 -3.34
N ILE A 134 -2.57 13.05 -2.62
CA ILE A 134 -1.84 12.64 -1.42
C ILE A 134 -0.61 11.85 -1.89
N HIS A 135 0.58 12.32 -1.51
CA HIS A 135 1.83 11.63 -1.75
C HIS A 135 2.01 10.51 -0.71
N SER A 136 2.36 9.32 -1.17
CA SER A 136 2.77 8.19 -0.33
C SER A 136 4.01 7.57 -0.98
N PRO A 137 5.20 7.63 -0.35
CA PRO A 137 6.40 7.07 -0.93
C PRO A 137 6.48 5.55 -0.81
N GLY A 138 5.72 4.93 0.11
CA GLY A 138 5.77 3.49 0.44
C GLY A 138 7.16 2.98 0.84
N LEU A 139 8.05 3.91 1.14
CA LEU A 139 9.48 3.77 1.38
C LEU A 139 9.85 4.77 2.47
N ASP A 140 10.89 4.47 3.24
CA ASP A 140 11.38 5.33 4.32
C ASP A 140 12.01 6.64 3.80
N THR A 141 11.95 6.86 2.49
CA THR A 141 12.31 8.09 1.82
C THR A 141 11.40 8.32 0.61
N GLY A 142 11.08 9.60 0.35
CA GLY A 142 10.48 10.00 -0.93
C GLY A 142 10.42 11.50 -1.13
N THR A 143 10.38 11.91 -2.39
CA THR A 143 10.31 13.31 -2.80
C THR A 143 8.95 13.61 -3.41
N MET A 144 8.22 14.49 -2.76
CA MET A 144 6.96 15.06 -3.25
C MET A 144 7.24 16.31 -4.07
N THR A 145 6.55 16.47 -5.18
CA THR A 145 6.42 17.79 -5.84
C THR A 145 5.11 18.43 -5.39
N ALA A 146 5.18 19.60 -4.78
CA ALA A 146 4.00 20.31 -4.30
C ALA A 146 3.10 20.70 -5.48
N MET A 147 1.83 20.30 -5.43
CA MET A 147 0.87 20.55 -6.52
C MET A 147 0.17 21.90 -6.39
N TYR A 148 0.16 22.47 -5.19
CA TYR A 148 -0.45 23.75 -4.89
C TYR A 148 0.46 24.58 -3.98
N ASP A 149 0.36 25.91 -4.13
CA ASP A 149 0.92 26.82 -3.14
C ASP A 149 0.14 26.69 -1.83
N GLY A 150 0.87 26.52 -0.72
CA GLY A 150 0.28 26.48 0.61
C GLY A 150 1.07 25.65 1.62
N PRO A 151 0.48 25.41 2.81
CA PRO A 151 1.11 24.61 3.86
C PRO A 151 1.36 23.18 3.40
N VAL A 152 2.43 22.57 3.90
CA VAL A 152 2.69 21.14 3.75
C VAL A 152 2.21 20.42 5.01
N GLU A 153 1.37 19.40 4.80
CA GLU A 153 0.85 18.57 5.88
C GLU A 153 1.34 17.13 5.69
N VAL A 154 1.56 16.43 6.80
CA VAL A 154 1.89 15.01 6.82
C VAL A 154 0.88 14.22 7.61
N ALA A 155 0.79 12.93 7.31
CA ALA A 155 -0.12 12.01 7.96
C ALA A 155 0.44 10.60 8.07
N ARG A 156 -0.21 9.80 8.92
CA ARG A 156 -0.08 8.34 8.91
C ARG A 156 -1.38 7.68 8.49
N SER A 157 -1.31 6.58 7.75
CA SER A 157 -2.48 5.77 7.40
C SER A 157 -2.01 4.39 6.95
N ALA A 158 -2.69 3.33 7.41
CA ALA A 158 -2.51 1.97 6.92
C ALA A 158 -3.71 1.54 6.04
N GLY A 159 -4.14 2.42 5.12
CA GLY A 159 -5.34 2.21 4.29
C GLY A 159 -6.63 2.74 4.91
N GLU A 160 -6.54 3.72 5.81
CA GLU A 160 -7.65 4.19 6.66
C GLU A 160 -8.38 5.42 6.09
N PHE A 161 -7.93 5.92 4.93
CA PHE A 161 -8.57 7.06 4.25
C PHE A 161 -9.82 6.62 3.47
N ALA A 162 -10.92 7.32 3.72
CA ALA A 162 -12.22 7.11 3.09
C ALA A 162 -12.28 7.66 1.67
N ASP A 163 -11.55 8.75 1.41
CA ASP A 163 -11.60 9.52 0.18
C ASP A 163 -10.31 10.34 -0.02
N ASP A 164 -10.20 10.98 -1.19
CA ASP A 164 -9.00 11.73 -1.62
C ASP A 164 -8.71 12.97 -0.75
N SER A 165 -9.64 13.37 0.13
CA SER A 165 -9.36 14.41 1.14
C SER A 165 -8.53 13.87 2.31
N GLY A 166 -8.32 12.56 2.39
CA GLY A 166 -7.62 11.91 3.51
C GLY A 166 -8.43 11.90 4.80
N ARG A 167 -9.76 12.01 4.70
CA ARG A 167 -10.69 11.82 5.82
C ARG A 167 -10.67 10.33 6.23
N LEU A 168 -10.71 10.03 7.52
CA LEU A 168 -10.72 8.65 7.98
C LEU A 168 -12.10 7.99 7.79
N TRP A 169 -12.12 6.73 7.36
CA TRP A 169 -13.30 5.86 7.57
C TRP A 169 -13.21 5.12 8.92
N THR A 170 -12.01 4.96 9.46
CA THR A 170 -11.78 4.46 10.83
C THR A 170 -12.24 5.49 11.87
N PRO A 171 -12.98 5.09 12.93
CA PRO A 171 -13.32 6.00 14.02
C PRO A 171 -12.08 6.60 14.69
N GLU A 172 -12.11 7.91 14.98
CA GLU A 172 -10.94 8.63 15.52
C GLU A 172 -10.38 7.99 16.80
N ALA A 173 -11.23 7.50 17.70
CA ALA A 173 -10.78 6.86 18.94
C ALA A 173 -9.95 5.58 18.66
N ALA A 174 -10.33 4.80 17.65
CA ALA A 174 -9.59 3.61 17.25
C ALA A 174 -8.27 3.99 16.56
N TYR A 175 -8.32 4.99 15.67
CA TYR A 175 -7.13 5.54 15.01
C TYR A 175 -6.12 6.05 16.05
N ARG A 176 -6.55 6.90 17.00
CA ARG A 176 -5.68 7.46 18.05
C ARG A 176 -5.11 6.42 19.03
N GLY A 177 -5.74 5.24 19.09
CA GLY A 177 -5.33 4.13 19.94
C GLY A 177 -4.21 3.27 19.36
N GLN A 178 -3.80 3.51 18.11
CA GLN A 178 -2.74 2.73 17.47
C GLN A 178 -1.37 3.03 18.08
N GLU A 179 -0.57 1.97 18.25
CA GLU A 179 0.80 2.09 18.74
C GLU A 179 1.72 2.43 17.56
N VAL A 180 2.15 3.68 17.46
CA VAL A 180 2.97 4.16 16.34
C VAL A 180 3.88 5.28 16.79
N ARG A 181 5.09 5.26 16.24
CA ARG A 181 6.03 6.36 16.25
C ARG A 181 6.67 6.49 14.89
N ILE A 182 6.55 7.66 14.27
CA ILE A 182 7.28 8.04 13.06
C ILE A 182 8.06 9.29 13.37
N ASP A 183 9.37 9.25 13.14
CA ASP A 183 10.25 10.41 13.21
C ASP A 183 10.67 10.76 11.79
N GLY A 184 10.67 12.05 11.46
CA GLY A 184 10.93 12.47 10.10
C GLY A 184 11.58 13.84 9.96
N VAL A 185 12.22 14.03 8.82
CA VAL A 185 12.75 15.33 8.38
C VAL A 185 12.23 15.62 6.98
N ALA A 186 11.58 16.77 6.82
CA ALA A 186 11.25 17.35 5.53
C ALA A 186 12.36 18.30 5.09
N LEU A 187 12.92 18.06 3.91
CA LEU A 187 13.94 18.86 3.25
C LEU A 187 13.29 19.62 2.09
N VAL A 188 13.30 20.95 2.15
CA VAL A 188 12.64 21.82 1.17
C VAL A 188 13.70 22.38 0.23
N TRP A 189 13.54 22.15 -1.07
CA TRP A 189 14.56 22.50 -2.05
C TRP A 189 14.24 23.81 -2.78
N ASN A 190 15.29 24.61 -3.06
CA ASN A 190 15.23 25.78 -3.96
C ASN A 190 15.17 25.37 -5.43
N GLY A 191 15.57 24.13 -5.76
CA GLY A 191 15.63 23.58 -7.10
C GLY A 191 15.35 22.08 -7.13
N ASP A 192 16.07 21.35 -7.97
CA ASP A 192 15.95 19.90 -8.08
C ASP A 192 16.45 19.20 -6.80
N ALA A 193 15.63 18.33 -6.23
CA ALA A 193 15.94 17.55 -5.04
C ALA A 193 17.16 16.66 -5.25
N ILE A 194 17.39 16.14 -6.47
CA ILE A 194 18.57 15.29 -6.74
C ILE A 194 19.86 16.06 -6.44
N ALA A 195 19.97 17.30 -6.91
CA ALA A 195 21.16 18.12 -6.70
C ALA A 195 21.40 18.39 -5.20
N GLY A 196 20.32 18.70 -4.47
CA GLY A 196 20.39 18.93 -3.02
C GLY A 196 20.77 17.67 -2.24
N LEU A 197 20.17 16.52 -2.56
CA LEU A 197 20.49 15.24 -1.94
C LEU A 197 21.92 14.79 -2.24
N GLU A 198 22.39 14.95 -3.49
CA GLU A 198 23.78 14.69 -3.84
C GLU A 198 24.74 15.61 -3.07
N SER A 199 24.34 16.85 -2.81
CA SER A 199 25.10 17.75 -1.95
C SER A 199 25.17 17.24 -0.52
N LEU A 200 24.07 16.76 0.05
CA LEU A 200 24.08 16.15 1.39
C LEU A 200 24.96 14.90 1.43
N LEU A 201 24.83 14.01 0.44
CA LEU A 201 25.52 12.71 0.39
C LEU A 201 27.05 12.84 0.47
N ARG A 202 27.61 13.92 -0.07
CA ARG A 202 29.07 14.22 0.03
C ARG A 202 29.56 14.39 1.47
N HIS A 203 28.66 14.66 2.42
CA HIS A 203 28.98 14.93 3.83
C HIS A 203 28.49 13.84 4.78
N GLY A 204 27.94 12.75 4.24
CA GLY A 204 27.47 11.59 4.97
C GLY A 204 26.09 11.11 4.51
N ASP A 205 25.62 10.05 5.13
CA ASP A 205 24.31 9.48 4.89
C ASP A 205 23.72 8.99 6.22
N VAL A 206 22.45 9.28 6.46
CA VAL A 206 21.75 8.88 7.68
C VAL A 206 20.96 7.62 7.37
N GLY A 207 21.48 6.47 7.82
CA GLY A 207 20.84 5.17 7.62
C GLY A 207 20.76 4.71 6.15
N GLY A 208 21.50 5.35 5.24
CA GLY A 208 21.43 5.06 3.81
C GLY A 208 20.25 5.72 3.09
N LEU A 209 19.46 6.55 3.78
CA LEU A 209 18.23 7.13 3.23
C LEU A 209 18.51 8.15 2.13
N VAL A 210 19.59 8.92 2.23
CA VAL A 210 19.94 9.93 1.21
C VAL A 210 20.36 9.23 -0.08
N ALA A 211 21.26 8.24 -0.01
CA ALA A 211 21.65 7.46 -1.17
C ALA A 211 20.47 6.69 -1.78
N ALA A 212 19.59 6.12 -0.95
CA ALA A 212 18.41 5.42 -1.40
C ALA A 212 17.46 6.32 -2.20
N GLU A 213 17.26 7.57 -1.76
CA GLU A 213 16.40 8.52 -2.47
C GLU A 213 17.00 8.95 -3.81
N ILE A 214 18.30 9.24 -3.84
CA ILE A 214 19.01 9.55 -5.08
C ILE A 214 18.87 8.40 -6.07
N ALA A 215 19.09 7.16 -5.60
CA ALA A 215 18.95 5.97 -6.44
C ALA A 215 17.51 5.85 -6.97
N ARG A 216 16.49 6.10 -6.15
CA ARG A 216 15.08 6.06 -6.54
C ARG A 216 14.77 7.11 -7.62
N LEU A 217 15.15 8.36 -7.39
CA LEU A 217 14.92 9.46 -8.32
C LEU A 217 15.65 9.23 -9.66
N LYS A 218 16.89 8.75 -9.63
CA LYS A 218 17.67 8.42 -10.84
C LYS A 218 17.10 7.24 -11.63
N ARG A 219 16.50 6.25 -10.96
CA ARG A 219 15.81 5.15 -11.65
C ARG A 219 14.61 5.67 -12.45
N GLY A 220 13.93 6.71 -11.96
CA GLY A 220 12.83 7.38 -12.67
C GLY A 220 11.69 6.43 -13.07
N ARG A 221 11.45 5.36 -12.28
CA ARG A 221 10.43 4.35 -12.59
C ARG A 221 9.05 5.00 -12.66
N ARG A 222 8.22 4.47 -13.55
CA ARG A 222 6.84 4.89 -13.74
C ARG A 222 5.94 3.67 -13.68
N LEU A 223 4.70 3.91 -13.27
CA LEU A 223 3.66 2.92 -13.39
C LEU A 223 3.45 2.51 -14.87
N PRO A 224 2.99 1.28 -15.13
CA PRO A 224 2.51 0.90 -16.45
C PRO A 224 1.42 1.86 -16.94
N ASP A 225 1.38 2.12 -18.24
CA ASP A 225 0.42 3.07 -18.82
C ASP A 225 -1.04 2.73 -18.48
N GLY A 226 -1.80 3.74 -18.03
CA GLY A 226 -3.20 3.61 -17.62
C GLY A 226 -3.41 3.08 -16.20
N TRP A 227 -2.34 2.75 -15.48
CA TRP A 227 -2.39 2.36 -14.07
C TRP A 227 -2.06 3.54 -13.15
N GLN A 228 -2.69 3.57 -11.98
CA GLN A 228 -2.47 4.57 -10.93
C GLN A 228 -2.33 3.90 -9.57
N ASP A 229 -1.62 4.54 -8.65
CA ASP A 229 -1.60 4.12 -7.24
C ASP A 229 -3.01 4.19 -6.66
N ARG A 230 -3.40 3.17 -5.89
CA ARG A 230 -4.62 3.21 -5.09
C ARG A 230 -4.44 4.20 -3.94
N LEU A 231 -5.44 5.05 -3.71
CA LEU A 231 -5.46 5.96 -2.56
C LEU A 231 -5.06 5.23 -1.26
N GLY A 232 -4.11 5.81 -0.53
CA GLY A 232 -3.59 5.26 0.73
C GLY A 232 -2.48 4.22 0.58
N PHE A 233 -2.11 3.83 -0.65
CA PHE A 233 -1.03 2.90 -0.95
C PHE A 233 -0.23 3.40 -2.16
N GLY A 234 0.83 4.15 -1.90
CA GLY A 234 1.73 4.61 -2.97
C GLY A 234 2.81 3.60 -3.35
N ALA A 235 3.87 4.11 -3.98
CA ALA A 235 5.03 3.34 -4.42
C ALA A 235 4.76 2.24 -5.44
N GLY A 236 3.66 2.32 -6.19
CA GLY A 236 3.37 1.35 -7.25
C GLY A 236 4.48 1.28 -8.29
N ALA A 237 5.11 2.41 -8.64
CA ALA A 237 6.28 2.41 -9.53
C ALA A 237 7.52 1.72 -8.93
N GLU A 238 7.55 1.46 -7.62
CA GLU A 238 8.62 0.72 -6.95
C GLU A 238 8.33 -0.78 -6.88
N SER A 239 7.06 -1.19 -6.96
CA SER A 239 6.66 -2.61 -6.96
C SER A 239 6.33 -3.14 -8.34
N PHE A 240 5.79 -2.32 -9.23
CA PHE A 240 5.27 -2.70 -10.54
C PHE A 240 5.97 -1.92 -11.66
N GLU A 241 6.44 -2.64 -12.67
CA GLU A 241 6.99 -2.04 -13.88
C GLU A 241 6.57 -2.78 -15.14
N ARG A 242 6.42 -2.03 -16.23
CA ARG A 242 6.27 -2.63 -17.56
C ARG A 242 7.65 -3.06 -18.07
N THR A 243 7.81 -4.34 -18.38
CA THR A 243 9.05 -4.87 -18.98
C THR A 243 9.15 -4.53 -20.46
N ALA A 244 10.32 -4.72 -21.06
CA ALA A 244 10.53 -4.52 -22.50
C ALA A 244 9.64 -5.44 -23.35
N GLU A 245 9.29 -6.61 -22.84
CA GLU A 245 8.42 -7.61 -23.47
C GLU A 245 6.93 -7.28 -23.32
N GLY A 246 6.59 -6.19 -22.60
CA GLY A 246 5.22 -5.74 -22.39
C GLY A 246 4.47 -6.43 -21.26
N GLU A 247 5.18 -7.22 -20.44
CA GLU A 247 4.69 -7.81 -19.18
C GLU A 247 4.62 -6.72 -18.10
N ILE A 248 3.81 -6.92 -17.07
CA ILE A 248 3.92 -6.17 -15.81
C ILE A 248 4.66 -7.06 -14.81
N ALA A 249 5.91 -6.72 -14.53
CA ALA A 249 6.69 -7.37 -13.49
C ALA A 249 6.35 -6.75 -12.13
N CYS A 250 6.20 -7.61 -11.12
CA CYS A 250 6.02 -7.24 -9.73
C CYS A 250 7.17 -7.77 -8.90
N ASP A 251 7.83 -6.92 -8.11
CA ASP A 251 8.83 -7.30 -7.10
C ASP A 251 8.64 -6.43 -5.85
N CYS A 252 8.26 -7.06 -4.75
CA CYS A 252 7.89 -6.38 -3.52
C CYS A 252 8.47 -7.13 -2.31
N THR A 253 8.89 -6.40 -1.28
CA THR A 253 9.41 -6.99 -0.03
C THR A 253 9.11 -6.04 1.11
N GLY A 254 8.44 -6.52 2.16
CA GLY A 254 8.18 -5.76 3.38
C GLY A 254 7.25 -4.55 3.19
N ARG A 255 6.44 -4.53 2.13
CA ARG A 255 5.61 -3.38 1.72
C ARG A 255 4.24 -3.82 1.26
N ALA A 256 3.28 -2.89 1.26
CA ALA A 256 2.03 -3.01 0.54
C ALA A 256 1.99 -1.98 -0.59
N SER A 257 1.74 -2.44 -1.81
CA SER A 257 1.57 -1.59 -2.98
C SER A 257 0.39 -2.09 -3.80
N ILE A 258 -0.50 -1.18 -4.18
CA ILE A 258 -1.71 -1.51 -4.92
C ILE A 258 -1.83 -0.51 -6.06
N ILE A 259 -1.92 -1.02 -7.28
CA ILE A 259 -2.16 -0.21 -8.48
C ILE A 259 -3.48 -0.61 -9.10
N GLU A 260 -4.22 0.36 -9.60
CA GLU A 260 -5.52 0.15 -10.23
C GLU A 260 -5.57 0.80 -11.62
N ARG A 261 -6.37 0.22 -12.50
CA ARG A 261 -6.70 0.77 -13.81
C ARG A 261 -8.22 0.92 -13.89
N PRO A 262 -8.74 2.15 -14.05
CA PRO A 262 -10.17 2.37 -14.27
C PRO A 262 -10.67 1.60 -15.49
N LEU A 263 -11.73 0.83 -15.30
CA LEU A 263 -12.34 0.00 -16.33
C LEU A 263 -13.79 -0.32 -15.94
N SER A 264 -14.73 0.33 -16.61
CA SER A 264 -16.16 0.09 -16.39
C SER A 264 -16.70 -0.94 -17.36
N ALA A 265 -17.39 -1.96 -16.85
CA ALA A 265 -18.15 -2.91 -17.64
C ALA A 265 -19.35 -3.44 -16.86
N ALA A 266 -20.52 -3.43 -17.48
CA ALA A 266 -21.76 -3.90 -16.87
C ALA A 266 -21.81 -5.43 -16.87
N PHE A 267 -22.36 -6.04 -15.80
CA PHE A 267 -22.57 -7.48 -15.70
C PHE A 267 -23.47 -8.03 -16.80
N ALA A 268 -24.43 -7.24 -17.29
CA ALA A 268 -25.30 -7.63 -18.40
C ALA A 268 -24.52 -7.90 -19.71
N ALA A 269 -23.30 -7.37 -19.84
CA ALA A 269 -22.41 -7.64 -20.97
C ALA A 269 -21.51 -8.88 -20.73
N HIS A 270 -21.74 -9.62 -19.64
CA HIS A 270 -20.99 -10.83 -19.24
C HIS A 270 -19.47 -10.65 -19.33
N PRO A 271 -18.89 -9.71 -18.55
CA PRO A 271 -17.49 -9.37 -18.63
C PRO A 271 -16.61 -10.53 -18.13
N LYS A 272 -15.69 -10.96 -18.99
CA LYS A 272 -14.67 -11.98 -18.71
C LYS A 272 -13.30 -11.34 -18.59
N LEU A 273 -12.65 -11.55 -17.45
CA LEU A 273 -11.24 -11.17 -17.25
C LEU A 273 -10.36 -12.37 -17.58
N SER A 274 -9.41 -12.18 -18.49
CA SER A 274 -8.40 -13.19 -18.82
C SER A 274 -7.00 -12.61 -18.67
N TRP A 275 -6.04 -13.44 -18.28
CA TRP A 275 -4.64 -13.03 -18.15
C TRP A 275 -3.73 -14.25 -18.14
N ARG A 276 -2.43 -14.00 -18.36
CA ARG A 276 -1.36 -14.93 -18.03
C ARG A 276 -0.61 -14.45 -16.80
N TRP A 277 -0.26 -15.39 -15.95
CA TRP A 277 0.44 -15.12 -14.70
C TRP A 277 1.57 -16.11 -14.51
N ARG A 278 2.72 -15.61 -14.08
CA ARG A 278 3.85 -16.40 -13.64
C ARG A 278 4.22 -15.96 -12.23
N MET A 279 4.16 -16.88 -11.28
CA MET A 279 4.66 -16.67 -9.93
C MET A 279 6.12 -17.11 -9.86
N ASP A 280 7.01 -16.20 -9.48
CA ASP A 280 8.43 -16.51 -9.30
C ASP A 280 8.75 -16.78 -7.82
N VAL A 281 8.18 -15.97 -6.92
CA VAL A 281 8.37 -16.11 -5.47
C VAL A 281 7.06 -15.76 -4.75
N LEU A 282 6.51 -16.70 -3.99
CA LEU A 282 5.39 -16.43 -3.08
C LEU A 282 5.89 -15.66 -1.85
N PRO A 283 5.22 -14.54 -1.48
CA PRO A 283 5.61 -13.78 -0.31
C PRO A 283 5.27 -14.53 0.99
N SER A 284 4.11 -15.20 1.07
CA SER A 284 3.79 -16.02 2.23
C SER A 284 4.48 -17.40 2.17
N ALA A 285 4.86 -17.93 3.34
CA ALA A 285 5.30 -19.32 3.50
C ALA A 285 4.19 -20.25 4.02
N VAL A 286 3.03 -19.69 4.39
CA VAL A 286 1.92 -20.40 5.05
C VAL A 286 0.58 -19.91 4.52
N ALA A 287 -0.54 -20.47 5.01
CA ALA A 287 -1.88 -20.02 4.63
C ALA A 287 -2.10 -18.52 4.91
N GLU A 288 -2.65 -17.81 3.93
CA GLU A 288 -2.79 -16.35 3.91
C GLU A 288 -4.11 -15.85 4.51
N ASP A 289 -5.01 -16.74 4.94
CA ASP A 289 -6.35 -16.40 5.42
C ASP A 289 -6.39 -15.93 6.88
N GLN A 290 -5.23 -15.61 7.46
CA GLN A 290 -5.08 -15.07 8.81
C GLN A 290 -4.23 -13.79 8.76
N ALA A 291 -4.63 -12.77 9.54
CA ALA A 291 -4.03 -11.44 9.48
C ALA A 291 -2.49 -11.43 9.63
N PRO A 292 -1.84 -12.19 10.53
CA PRO A 292 -0.38 -12.18 10.65
C PRO A 292 0.38 -12.76 9.45
N PHE A 293 -0.31 -13.46 8.54
CA PHE A 293 0.27 -14.16 7.40
C PHE A 293 -0.32 -13.70 6.07
N HIS A 294 -1.04 -12.59 6.07
CA HIS A 294 -1.82 -12.10 4.94
C HIS A 294 -0.94 -11.40 3.87
N ASP A 295 0.14 -12.06 3.45
CA ASP A 295 0.99 -11.64 2.35
C ASP A 295 0.62 -12.40 1.07
N TYR A 296 0.40 -11.68 -0.02
CA TYR A 296 0.03 -12.24 -1.31
C TYR A 296 0.38 -11.29 -2.45
N LEU A 297 0.50 -11.87 -3.65
CA LEU A 297 0.47 -11.13 -4.91
C LEU A 297 -0.80 -11.56 -5.64
N SER A 298 -1.50 -10.62 -6.26
CA SER A 298 -2.80 -10.91 -6.85
C SER A 298 -3.18 -9.97 -7.98
N ILE A 299 -4.22 -10.39 -8.70
CA ILE A 299 -5.01 -9.56 -9.60
C ILE A 299 -6.45 -9.62 -9.12
N GLY A 300 -7.19 -8.54 -9.26
CA GLY A 300 -8.60 -8.52 -8.87
C GLY A 300 -9.41 -7.45 -9.58
N VAL A 301 -10.66 -7.34 -9.18
CA VAL A 301 -11.61 -6.36 -9.71
C VAL A 301 -12.33 -5.65 -8.57
N LYS A 302 -12.56 -4.35 -8.74
CA LYS A 302 -13.43 -3.56 -7.86
C LYS A 302 -14.79 -3.44 -8.50
N PHE A 303 -15.83 -3.64 -7.71
CA PHE A 303 -17.23 -3.51 -8.12
C PHE A 303 -17.77 -2.11 -7.80
N GLU A 304 -18.84 -1.71 -8.47
CA GLU A 304 -19.45 -0.37 -8.30
C GLU A 304 -20.01 -0.11 -6.90
N ASP A 305 -20.37 -1.16 -6.16
CA ASP A 305 -20.87 -1.07 -4.78
C ASP A 305 -19.75 -1.01 -3.73
N GLY A 306 -18.49 -0.95 -4.17
CA GLY A 306 -17.31 -0.84 -3.32
C GLY A 306 -16.77 -2.16 -2.81
N GLN A 307 -17.41 -3.31 -3.09
CA GLN A 307 -16.81 -4.62 -2.86
C GLN A 307 -15.69 -4.90 -3.87
N ASP A 308 -14.86 -5.88 -3.58
CA ASP A 308 -13.90 -6.41 -4.54
C ASP A 308 -13.82 -7.95 -4.52
N LEU A 309 -13.22 -8.50 -5.56
CA LEU A 309 -12.78 -9.89 -5.62
C LEU A 309 -11.34 -9.94 -6.11
N THR A 310 -10.49 -10.55 -5.30
CA THR A 310 -9.05 -10.67 -5.51
C THR A 310 -8.66 -12.13 -5.71
N TYR A 311 -8.05 -12.43 -6.85
CA TYR A 311 -7.54 -13.75 -7.20
C TYR A 311 -6.08 -13.88 -6.81
N LEU A 312 -5.77 -14.82 -5.91
CA LEU A 312 -4.41 -15.04 -5.41
C LEU A 312 -3.88 -16.44 -5.71
N TRP A 313 -2.57 -16.54 -5.66
CA TRP A 313 -1.85 -17.81 -5.58
C TRP A 313 -1.44 -18.02 -4.12
N SER A 314 -1.83 -19.14 -3.54
CA SER A 314 -1.60 -19.42 -2.12
C SER A 314 -0.45 -20.41 -1.92
N ALA A 315 0.26 -20.26 -0.80
CA ALA A 315 1.29 -21.19 -0.36
C ALA A 315 0.73 -22.52 0.16
N ALA A 316 -0.48 -22.53 0.75
CA ALA A 316 -1.00 -23.70 1.47
C ALA A 316 -2.53 -23.91 1.40
N LEU A 317 -3.31 -22.85 1.21
CA LEU A 317 -4.76 -22.94 0.99
C LEU A 317 -5.09 -23.61 -0.34
N PRO A 318 -6.10 -24.50 -0.40
CA PRO A 318 -6.48 -25.21 -1.62
C PRO A 318 -7.10 -24.28 -2.68
N ALA A 319 -6.85 -24.58 -3.95
CA ALA A 319 -7.51 -23.93 -5.08
C ALA A 319 -9.04 -24.00 -4.97
N GLY A 320 -9.70 -22.91 -5.34
CA GLY A 320 -11.14 -22.71 -5.17
C GLY A 320 -11.55 -22.26 -3.77
N LYS A 321 -10.65 -22.23 -2.77
CA LYS A 321 -10.99 -21.66 -1.46
C LYS A 321 -11.26 -20.16 -1.61
N VAL A 322 -12.37 -19.73 -1.00
CA VAL A 322 -12.78 -18.32 -0.91
C VAL A 322 -12.82 -17.92 0.55
N PHE A 323 -12.31 -16.72 0.87
CA PHE A 323 -12.35 -16.16 2.22
C PHE A 323 -12.43 -14.63 2.16
N ARG A 324 -12.90 -14.01 3.25
CA ARG A 324 -12.90 -12.55 3.40
C ARG A 324 -11.56 -12.10 3.98
N CYS A 325 -11.12 -10.90 3.57
CA CYS A 325 -9.88 -10.32 4.08
C CYS A 325 -9.85 -10.36 5.61
N PRO A 326 -8.79 -10.90 6.24
CA PRO A 326 -8.72 -11.04 7.69
C PRO A 326 -8.38 -9.71 8.39
N LEU A 327 -8.11 -8.64 7.66
CA LEU A 327 -7.76 -7.34 8.22
C LEU A 327 -9.01 -6.56 8.65
N PRO A 328 -8.97 -5.89 9.83
CA PRO A 328 -10.10 -5.08 10.29
C PRO A 328 -10.58 -4.06 9.26
N GLY A 329 -11.90 -4.03 9.06
CA GLY A 329 -12.62 -3.18 8.11
C GLY A 329 -12.45 -3.56 6.63
N TRP A 330 -11.33 -4.15 6.24
CA TRP A 330 -11.20 -4.79 4.92
C TRP A 330 -12.03 -6.06 4.78
N SER A 331 -12.32 -6.76 5.88
CA SER A 331 -13.23 -7.91 5.86
C SER A 331 -14.63 -7.60 5.32
N ALA A 332 -15.05 -6.32 5.34
CA ALA A 332 -16.32 -5.84 4.79
C ALA A 332 -16.24 -5.39 3.32
N ILE A 333 -15.02 -5.32 2.76
CA ILE A 333 -14.73 -4.86 1.39
C ILE A 333 -14.18 -5.99 0.51
N GLU A 334 -13.15 -6.70 1.00
CA GLU A 334 -12.32 -7.55 0.18
C GLU A 334 -12.62 -9.05 0.31
N THR A 335 -12.86 -9.71 -0.83
CA THR A 335 -12.96 -11.18 -0.95
C THR A 335 -11.75 -11.71 -1.68
N HIS A 336 -11.17 -12.79 -1.16
CA HIS A 336 -10.07 -13.52 -1.76
C HIS A 336 -10.54 -14.86 -2.34
N MET A 337 -10.09 -15.18 -3.55
CA MET A 337 -10.22 -16.51 -4.15
C MET A 337 -8.84 -17.07 -4.48
N VAL A 338 -8.57 -18.30 -4.04
CA VAL A 338 -7.36 -19.03 -4.40
C VAL A 338 -7.50 -19.67 -5.76
N LEU A 339 -6.68 -19.28 -6.73
CA LEU A 339 -6.66 -19.91 -8.06
C LEU A 339 -5.74 -21.11 -8.14
N GLU A 340 -4.60 -21.04 -7.44
CA GLU A 340 -3.56 -22.05 -7.44
C GLU A 340 -2.94 -22.19 -6.05
N THR A 341 -2.40 -23.37 -5.75
CA THR A 341 -1.82 -23.71 -4.45
C THR A 341 -0.38 -24.19 -4.58
N GLY A 342 0.42 -23.86 -3.57
CA GLY A 342 1.82 -24.26 -3.45
C GLY A 342 2.74 -23.37 -4.25
N THR A 343 4.04 -23.65 -4.18
CA THR A 343 5.10 -22.98 -4.95
C THR A 343 5.08 -23.36 -6.45
N GLY A 344 3.90 -23.70 -6.96
CA GLY A 344 3.64 -24.54 -8.11
C GLY A 344 4.21 -24.01 -9.43
N ALA A 345 5.12 -24.79 -9.98
CA ALA A 345 5.60 -24.79 -11.36
C ALA A 345 6.25 -23.49 -11.88
N ALA A 346 7.56 -23.57 -12.09
CA ALA A 346 8.29 -22.64 -12.95
C ALA A 346 7.58 -22.49 -14.30
N GLY A 347 6.87 -21.39 -14.51
CA GLY A 347 6.25 -21.09 -15.80
C GLY A 347 4.99 -20.24 -15.76
N TRP A 348 4.48 -19.97 -16.95
CA TRP A 348 3.26 -19.21 -17.16
C TRP A 348 2.01 -20.09 -17.00
N ARG A 349 0.96 -19.51 -16.43
CA ARG A 349 -0.40 -20.05 -16.36
C ARG A 349 -1.36 -19.08 -17.03
N SER A 350 -2.45 -19.60 -17.58
CA SER A 350 -3.51 -18.78 -18.18
C SER A 350 -4.79 -18.94 -17.38
N PHE A 351 -5.46 -17.83 -17.11
CA PHE A 351 -6.70 -17.79 -16.36
C PHE A 351 -7.75 -17.01 -17.15
N GLU A 352 -9.01 -17.41 -17.01
CA GLU A 352 -10.19 -16.70 -17.47
C GLU A 352 -11.27 -16.82 -16.39
N ARG A 353 -11.90 -15.71 -16.01
CA ARG A 353 -12.96 -15.66 -15.00
C ARG A 353 -14.14 -14.85 -15.51
N ASP A 354 -15.34 -15.37 -15.29
CA ASP A 354 -16.59 -14.63 -15.48
C ASP A 354 -16.86 -13.81 -14.22
N LEU A 355 -16.75 -12.49 -14.35
CA LEU A 355 -16.79 -11.61 -13.19
C LEU A 355 -18.18 -11.48 -12.60
N ALA A 356 -19.23 -11.61 -13.41
CA ALA A 356 -20.61 -11.55 -12.94
C ALA A 356 -20.98 -12.83 -12.19
N ALA A 357 -20.55 -13.99 -12.70
CA ALA A 357 -20.74 -15.27 -12.03
C ALA A 357 -19.99 -15.33 -10.70
N ASP A 358 -18.71 -14.94 -10.69
CA ASP A 358 -17.89 -14.93 -9.48
C ASP A 358 -18.44 -14.00 -8.41
N TYR A 359 -18.91 -12.81 -8.82
CA TYR A 359 -19.54 -11.86 -7.91
C TYR A 359 -20.82 -12.44 -7.29
N ALA A 360 -21.69 -13.04 -8.10
CA ALA A 360 -22.93 -13.64 -7.62
C ALA A 360 -22.69 -14.81 -6.66
N GLU A 361 -21.69 -15.65 -6.94
CA GLU A 361 -21.38 -16.83 -6.13
C GLU A 361 -20.71 -16.49 -4.80
N HIS A 362 -19.79 -15.52 -4.78
CA HIS A 362 -18.88 -15.33 -3.65
C HIS A 362 -19.09 -14.06 -2.84
N ILE A 363 -19.81 -13.09 -3.39
CA ILE A 363 -20.09 -11.81 -2.72
C ILE A 363 -21.61 -11.65 -2.54
N GLY A 364 -22.38 -11.86 -3.61
CA GLY A 364 -23.84 -11.78 -3.57
C GLY A 364 -24.38 -10.38 -3.23
N GLY A 365 -23.63 -9.33 -3.56
CA GLY A 365 -23.97 -7.93 -3.26
C GLY A 365 -24.87 -7.28 -4.32
N THR A 366 -24.83 -5.96 -4.41
CA THR A 366 -25.77 -5.17 -5.24
C THR A 366 -25.15 -4.55 -6.49
N ALA A 367 -23.86 -4.80 -6.74
CA ALA A 367 -23.17 -4.29 -7.92
C ALA A 367 -23.84 -4.72 -9.21
N ARG A 368 -23.72 -3.88 -10.23
CA ARG A 368 -24.21 -4.14 -11.60
C ARG A 368 -23.10 -4.16 -12.63
N GLY A 369 -21.86 -4.01 -12.18
CA GLY A 369 -20.69 -3.91 -13.02
C GLY A 369 -19.41 -3.81 -12.20
N ILE A 370 -18.31 -3.86 -12.93
CA ILE A 370 -16.98 -3.53 -12.39
C ILE A 370 -16.65 -2.06 -12.66
N SER A 371 -15.78 -1.50 -11.83
CA SER A 371 -15.28 -0.13 -11.97
C SER A 371 -13.77 -0.09 -12.26
N HIS A 372 -13.01 -1.09 -11.80
CA HIS A 372 -11.56 -1.13 -11.95
C HIS A 372 -11.05 -2.58 -12.00
N VAL A 373 -9.88 -2.75 -12.61
CA VAL A 373 -8.99 -3.89 -12.37
C VAL A 373 -7.82 -3.40 -11.53
N TRP A 374 -7.33 -4.23 -10.60
CA TRP A 374 -6.19 -3.88 -9.76
C TRP A 374 -5.18 -5.02 -9.61
N LEU A 375 -3.94 -4.66 -9.31
CA LEU A 375 -2.85 -5.57 -8.94
C LEU A 375 -2.39 -5.20 -7.54
N LEU A 376 -2.24 -6.22 -6.69
CA LEU A 376 -1.86 -6.03 -5.30
C LEU A 376 -0.57 -6.80 -5.01
N ALA A 377 0.36 -6.12 -4.34
CA ALA A 377 1.59 -6.69 -3.83
C ALA A 377 1.66 -6.43 -2.32
N ILE A 378 1.15 -7.38 -1.54
CA ILE A 378 1.07 -7.31 -0.09
C ILE A 378 2.14 -8.23 0.49
N THR A 379 3.19 -7.62 1.04
CA THR A 379 4.33 -8.30 1.65
C THR A 379 4.77 -7.77 3.04
N PRO A 380 4.01 -6.93 3.77
CA PRO A 380 4.52 -6.34 5.01
C PRO A 380 4.43 -7.26 6.24
N PHE A 381 3.66 -8.36 6.21
CA PHE A 381 3.34 -9.13 7.42
C PHE A 381 4.49 -10.05 7.83
N GLN A 382 4.93 -10.93 6.94
CA GLN A 382 6.10 -11.79 7.09
C GLN A 382 7.38 -11.12 6.57
N ARG A 383 7.24 -9.97 5.89
CA ARG A 383 8.36 -9.18 5.32
C ARG A 383 9.26 -9.97 4.36
N ARG A 384 8.67 -10.94 3.68
CA ARG A 384 9.34 -11.79 2.68
C ARG A 384 9.21 -11.18 1.30
N ARG A 385 10.11 -11.54 0.39
CA ARG A 385 10.04 -11.13 -1.01
C ARG A 385 8.90 -11.86 -1.71
N GLY A 386 8.08 -11.12 -2.44
CA GLY A 386 7.15 -11.63 -3.45
C GLY A 386 7.58 -11.15 -4.82
N ALA A 387 7.58 -12.04 -5.81
CA ALA A 387 7.86 -11.68 -7.19
C ALA A 387 6.96 -12.46 -8.16
N CYS A 388 6.37 -11.77 -9.13
CA CYS A 388 5.58 -12.39 -10.19
C CYS A 388 5.52 -11.53 -11.44
N ARG A 389 4.92 -12.05 -12.51
CA ARG A 389 4.71 -11.32 -13.76
C ARG A 389 3.33 -11.56 -14.32
N TYR A 390 2.65 -10.48 -14.71
CA TYR A 390 1.36 -10.51 -15.38
C TYR A 390 1.55 -10.19 -16.86
N ALA A 391 0.85 -10.91 -17.73
CA ALA A 391 0.85 -10.67 -19.16
C ALA A 391 -0.55 -10.86 -19.73
N ASP A 392 -0.79 -10.26 -20.89
CA ASP A 392 -2.01 -10.47 -21.67
C ASP A 392 -3.31 -10.29 -20.87
N ILE A 393 -3.33 -9.33 -19.95
CA ILE A 393 -4.52 -8.99 -19.20
C ILE A 393 -5.54 -8.39 -20.18
N ARG A 394 -6.72 -9.00 -20.27
CA ARG A 394 -7.81 -8.58 -21.16
C ARG A 394 -9.16 -8.69 -20.48
N LEU A 395 -10.02 -7.72 -20.76
CA LEU A 395 -11.43 -7.79 -20.47
C LEU A 395 -12.21 -7.94 -21.77
N VAL A 396 -12.98 -9.02 -21.89
CA VAL A 396 -13.84 -9.28 -23.04
C VAL A 396 -15.29 -9.36 -22.61
N THR A 397 -16.20 -8.75 -23.36
CA THR A 397 -17.64 -8.81 -23.14
C THR A 397 -18.36 -9.45 -24.32
N THR A 398 -19.58 -9.96 -24.11
CA THR A 398 -20.37 -10.60 -25.17
C THR A 398 -20.90 -9.61 -26.22
N ASP A 399 -20.96 -8.32 -25.90
CA ASP A 399 -21.30 -7.25 -26.85
C ASP A 399 -20.12 -6.81 -27.73
N GLY A 400 -18.95 -7.46 -27.60
CA GLY A 400 -17.81 -7.29 -28.49
C GLY A 400 -16.73 -6.32 -28.00
N THR A 401 -16.80 -5.84 -26.75
CA THR A 401 -15.70 -5.07 -26.15
C THR A 401 -14.51 -6.01 -25.88
N ASP A 402 -13.31 -5.63 -26.34
CA ASP A 402 -12.03 -6.29 -26.02
C ASP A 402 -11.03 -5.22 -25.60
N VAL A 403 -10.80 -5.09 -24.29
CA VAL A 403 -9.86 -4.12 -23.72
C VAL A 403 -8.61 -4.84 -23.25
N ARG A 404 -7.45 -4.48 -23.82
CA ARG A 404 -6.13 -4.91 -23.32
C ARG A 404 -5.61 -3.97 -22.23
N LEU A 405 -5.18 -4.54 -21.12
CA LEU A 405 -4.73 -3.81 -19.92
C LEU A 405 -3.21 -3.63 -19.80
#